data_AF-A0A5C6FCE7-F1
#
_entry.id   AF-A0A5C6FCE7-F1
#
_cell.length_a   1.000
_cell.length_b   1.000
_cell.length_c   1.000
_cell.angle_alpha   90.00
_cell.angle_beta   90.00
_cell.angle_gamma   90.00
#
_symmetry.space_group_name_H-M   'P 1'
#
loop_
_entity.id
_entity.type
_entity.pdbx_description
1 polymer ?
#
loop_
_entity_poly.entity_id
_entity_poly.type
_entity_poly.pdbx_seq_one_letter_code
_entity_poly.pdbx_strand_id
1 'polypeptide(L)' 'MALVVLRGAIGGELAGQVACESIVALIIFAGVGYVSGWIADYLIRDALERNFRARVDWYRDGLTDSVYDKTNSSKD' A
#
# COMPACT_ATOMS: atom_id res chain seq x y z
N MET A 1 -14.93 9.59 17.58
CA MET A 1 -15.57 10.90 17.87
C MET A 1 -17.03 10.75 18.24
N ALA A 2 -17.94 10.49 17.28
CA ALA A 2 -19.37 10.38 17.57
C ALA A 2 -19.72 9.39 18.69
N LEU A 3 -19.13 8.18 18.69
CA LEU A 3 -19.35 7.17 19.72
C LEU A 3 -18.86 7.58 21.13
N VAL A 4 -17.73 8.27 21.23
CA VAL A 4 -17.14 8.70 22.52
C VAL A 4 -17.94 9.85 23.10
N VAL A 5 -18.38 10.78 22.24
CA VAL A 5 -19.27 11.89 22.62
C VAL A 5 -20.65 11.37 23.03
N LEU A 6 -21.21 10.39 22.30
CA LEU A 6 -22.50 9.78 22.65
C LEU A 6 -22.43 9.06 24.00
N ARG A 7 -21.33 8.32 24.26
CA ARG A 7 -21.10 7.65 25.54
C ARG A 7 -20.93 8.67 26.67
N GLY A 8 -20.12 9.71 26.49
CA GLY A 8 -19.94 10.75 27.50
C GLY A 8 -21.23 11.51 27.82
N ALA A 9 -22.07 11.74 26.80
CA ALA A 9 -23.39 12.35 26.96
C ALA A 9 -24.38 11.45 27.71
N ILE A 10 -24.34 10.13 27.49
CA ILE A 10 -25.18 9.15 28.21
C ILE A 10 -24.66 8.90 29.64
N GLY A 11 -23.34 8.98 29.86
CA GLY A 11 -22.68 8.75 31.14
C GLY A 11 -22.58 9.95 32.09
N GLY A 12 -22.93 11.16 31.63
CA GLY A 12 -22.85 12.39 32.43
C GLY A 12 -21.42 12.87 32.70
N GLU A 13 -20.45 12.47 31.88
CA GLU A 13 -19.04 12.81 32.08
C GLU A 13 -18.73 14.25 31.63
N LEU A 14 -17.82 14.92 32.37
CA LEU A 14 -17.35 16.26 32.04
C LEU A 14 -16.76 16.29 30.62
N ALA A 15 -17.17 17.27 29.81
CA ALA A 15 -16.75 17.43 28.43
C ALA A 15 -15.21 17.40 28.22
N GLY A 16 -14.45 17.85 29.23
CA GLY A 16 -12.99 17.78 29.23
C GLY A 16 -12.42 16.35 29.22
N GLN A 17 -13.06 15.41 29.90
CA GLN A 17 -12.62 14.01 29.95
C GLN A 17 -12.89 13.29 28.62
N VAL A 18 -14.08 13.52 28.04
CA VAL A 18 -14.48 13.02 26.72
C VAL A 18 -13.58 13.56 25.61
N ALA A 19 -13.17 14.84 25.72
CA ALA A 19 -12.24 15.47 24.77
C ALA A 19 -10.84 14.83 24.85
N CYS A 20 -10.33 14.58 26.06
CA CYS A 20 -9.03 13.95 26.26
C CYS A 20 -9.01 12.52 25.68
N GLU A 21 -10.03 11.72 25.97
CA GLU A 21 -10.17 10.35 25.45
C GLU A 21 -10.30 10.32 23.92
N SER A 22 -11.00 11.31 23.36
CA SER A 22 -11.12 11.50 21.92
C SER A 22 -9.79 11.81 21.23
N ILE A 23 -8.95 12.64 21.86
CA ILE A 23 -7.60 12.95 21.37
C ILE A 23 -6.73 11.69 21.37
N VAL A 24 -6.78 10.88 22.42
CA VAL A 24 -6.05 9.61 22.49
C VAL A 24 -6.49 8.66 21.37
N ALA A 25 -7.80 8.55 21.12
CA ALA A 25 -8.30 7.73 20.02
C ALA A 25 -7.81 8.21 18.64
N LEU A 26 -7.71 9.53 18.42
CA LEU A 26 -7.13 10.09 17.19
C LEU A 26 -5.66 9.72 17.03
N ILE A 27 -4.88 9.80 18.11
CA ILE A 27 -3.46 9.46 18.09
C ILE A 27 -3.26 8.00 17.71
N ILE A 28 -4.05 7.10 18.31
CA ILE A 28 -4.00 5.66 17.99
C ILE A 28 -4.36 5.44 16.51
N PHE A 29 -5.44 6.07 16.04
CA PHE A 29 -5.89 5.93 14.66
C PHE A 29 -4.86 6.46 13.66
N ALA A 30 -4.24 7.61 13.95
CA ALA A 30 -3.17 8.17 13.14
C ALA A 30 -1.94 7.24 13.12
N GLY A 31 -1.58 6.65 14.26
CA GLY A 31 -0.49 5.68 14.36
C GLY A 31 -0.73 4.44 13.49
N VAL A 32 -1.94 3.87 13.55
CA VAL A 32 -2.32 2.72 12.72
C VAL A 32 -2.30 3.09 11.23
N GLY A 33 -2.84 4.26 10.87
CA GLY A 33 -2.81 4.76 9.49
C GLY A 33 -1.39 4.93 8.96
N TYR A 34 -0.49 5.46 9.79
CA TYR A 34 0.92 5.64 9.45
C TYR A 34 1.63 4.31 9.17
N VAL A 35 1.49 3.34 10.08
CA VAL A 35 2.09 2.00 9.90
C VAL A 35 1.51 1.29 8.68
N SER A 36 0.19 1.40 8.47
CA SER A 36 -0.48 0.79 7.32
C SER A 36 -0.01 1.38 6.00
N GLY A 37 0.17 2.71 5.93
CA GLY A 37 0.73 3.39 4.77
C GLY A 37 2.18 2.96 4.49
N TRP A 38 3.00 2.86 5.54
CA TRP A 38 4.38 2.41 5.39
C TRP A 38 4.49 0.98 4.84
N ILE A 39 3.64 0.07 5.32
CA ILE A 39 3.56 -1.31 4.79
C ILE A 39 3.07 -1.31 3.34
N ALA A 40 2.04 -0.53 3.03
CA ALA A 40 1.50 -0.44 1.68
C ALA A 40 2.55 0.06 0.68
N ASP A 41 3.33 1.09 1.04
CA ASP A 41 4.42 1.60 0.21
C ASP A 41 5.47 0.51 -0.08
N TYR A 42 5.86 -0.26 0.94
CA TYR A 42 6.78 -1.37 0.78
C TYR A 42 6.24 -2.46 -0.14
N LEU A 43 4.99 -2.88 0.07
CA LEU A 43 4.35 -3.94 -0.73
C LEU A 43 4.15 -3.50 -2.18
N ILE A 44 3.71 -2.25 -2.40
CA ILE A 44 3.51 -1.70 -3.74
C ILE A 44 4.84 -1.61 -4.48
N ARG A 45 5.90 -1.14 -3.82
CA ARG A 45 7.23 -1.03 -4.42
C ARG A 45 7.77 -2.39 -4.85
N ASP A 46 7.68 -3.38 -3.98
CA ASP A 46 8.16 -4.73 -4.27
C ASP A 46 7.31 -5.43 -5.35
N ALA A 47 5.99 -5.26 -5.32
CA ALA A 47 5.12 -5.77 -6.37
C ALA A 47 5.39 -5.11 -7.73
N LEU A 48 5.63 -3.79 -7.76
CA LEU A 48 6.02 -3.06 -8.96
C LEU A 48 7.36 -3.59 -9.50
N GLU A 49 8.37 -3.70 -8.64
CA GLU A 49 9.70 -4.16 -9.05
C GLU A 49 9.65 -5.56 -9.65
N ARG A 50 8.94 -6.50 -9.00
CA ARG A 50 8.74 -7.86 -9.53
C ARG A 50 8.03 -7.86 -10.89
N ASN A 51 6.96 -7.09 -11.03
CA ASN A 51 6.23 -7.00 -12.29
C ASN A 51 7.06 -6.37 -13.41
N PHE A 52 7.80 -5.31 -13.11
CA PHE A 52 8.68 -4.68 -14.10
C PHE A 52 9.78 -5.64 -14.55
N ARG A 53 10.42 -6.35 -13.62
CA ARG A 53 11.46 -7.34 -13.94
C ARG A 53 10.92 -8.44 -14.84
N ALA A 54 9.78 -9.02 -14.48
CA ALA A 54 9.14 -10.07 -15.27
C ALA A 54 8.80 -9.62 -16.69
N ARG A 55 8.31 -8.39 -16.86
CA ARG A 55 8.02 -7.84 -18.19
C ARG A 55 9.28 -7.56 -19.01
N VAL A 56 10.33 -7.04 -18.38
CA VAL A 56 11.61 -6.80 -19.05
C VAL A 56 12.26 -8.10 -19.49
N ASP A 57 12.24 -9.11 -18.63
CA ASP A 57 12.81 -10.43 -18.94
C ASP A 57 12.04 -11.07 -20.11
N TRP A 58 10.71 -11.04 -20.08
CA TRP A 58 9.87 -11.51 -21.21
C TRP A 58 10.18 -10.79 -22.52
N TYR A 59 10.36 -9.46 -22.48
CA TYR A 59 10.69 -8.67 -23.67
C TYR A 59 12.08 -9.00 -24.21
N ARG A 60 13.06 -9.20 -23.33
CA ARG A 60 14.42 -9.64 -23.71
C ARG A 60 14.42 -11.01 -24.38
N ASP A 61 13.61 -11.92 -23.84
CA ASP A 61 13.49 -13.28 -24.36
C ASP A 61 12.85 -13.27 -25.75
N GLY A 62 11.72 -12.57 -25.91
CA GLY A 62 11.06 -12.41 -27.21
C GLY A 62 11.93 -11.70 -28.26
N LEU A 63 12.76 -10.73 -27.86
CA LEU A 63 13.76 -10.14 -28.75
C LEU A 63 14.81 -11.15 -29.18
N THR A 64 15.32 -11.95 -28.25
CA THR A 64 16.32 -12.99 -28.54
C THR A 64 15.77 -13.99 -29.54
N ASP A 65 14.56 -14.50 -29.32
CA ASP A 65 13.88 -15.41 -30.25
C ASP A 65 13.67 -14.78 -31.63
N SER A 66 13.23 -13.52 -31.71
CA SER A 66 13.04 -12.83 -32.99
C SER A 66 14.35 -12.61 -33.77
N VAL A 67 15.46 -12.43 -33.06
CA VAL A 67 16.80 -12.33 -33.66
C VAL A 67 17.25 -13.70 -34.16
N TYR A 68 17.06 -14.77 -33.39
CA TYR A 68 17.38 -16.13 -33.83
C TYR A 68 16.58 -16.54 -35.08
N ASP A 69 15.28 -16.23 -35.12
CA ASP A 69 14.40 -16.53 -36.25
C ASP A 69 14.83 -15.80 -37.53
N LYS A 70 15.14 -14.49 -37.43
CA LYS A 70 15.68 -13.70 -38.57
C LYS A 70 17.00 -14.25 -39.10
N THR A 71 17.87 -14.75 -38.22
CA THR A 71 19.21 -15.21 -38.60
C THR A 71 19.17 -16.58 -39.29
N ASN A 72 18.21 -17.43 -38.94
CA ASN A 72 17.98 -18.72 -39.61
C ASN A 72 17.25 -18.53 -40.95
N SER A 73 16.28 -17.61 -41.03
CA SER A 73 15.56 -17.32 -42.28
C SER A 73 16.42 -16.64 -43.36
N SER A 74 17.60 -16.10 -43.02
CA SER A 74 18.54 -15.49 -43.98
C SER A 74 19.61 -16.47 -44.48
N LYS A 75 19.62 -17.72 -43.98
CA LYS A 75 20.58 -18.77 -44.37
C LYS A 75 19.99 -19.80 -45.34
N ASP A 76 18.68 -19.75 -45.60
CA ASP A 76 18.00 -20.42 -46.71
C ASP A 76 17.83 -19.46 -47.90
#